data_AF-V4A3F8-F1
#
_entry.id   AF-V4A3F8-F1
#
_cell.length_a   1.000
_cell.length_b   1.000
_cell.length_c   1.000
_cell.angle_alpha   90.00
_cell.angle_beta   90.00
_cell.angle_gamma   90.00
#
_symmetry.space_group_name_H-M   'P 1'
#
loop_
_entity.id
_entity.type
_entity.pdbx_description
1 polymer ?
#
loop_
_entity_poly.entity_id
_entity_poly.type
_entity_poly.pdbx_seq_one_letter_code
_entity_poly.pdbx_strand_id
1 'polypeptide(L)'
;MNDSLSFQYNVASKQCGVHVGRFRSAVMPIQDPNLLIYWTYYKNCREDLGYTFYPDDNTCVKFHSVKKSWMEANLVCDTEYGHMYLVNSLDKFDLLKTVLNAEGIANGFFYLGGTDQFMEGQFSWLDGSTYTNFQGSPNNENGEEHCFGYRAYERGLYDITCTKPLKFLCEIPILPK
;
A
#
# COMPACT_ATOMS: atom_id res chain seq x y z
N MET A 1 10.38 -20.24 -7.88
CA MET A 1 9.45 -19.36 -8.62
C MET A 1 7.97 -19.77 -8.45
N ASN A 2 7.62 -20.64 -7.49
CA ASN A 2 6.22 -21.03 -7.17
C ASN A 2 5.88 -20.74 -5.70
N ASP A 3 6.46 -19.69 -5.15
CA ASP A 3 6.38 -19.39 -3.70
C ASP A 3 5.42 -18.26 -3.38
N SER A 4 4.52 -17.97 -4.33
CA SER A 4 3.43 -17.04 -4.14
C SER A 4 2.11 -17.52 -4.70
N LEU A 5 1.03 -16.98 -4.16
CA LEU A 5 -0.33 -17.16 -4.61
C LEU A 5 -0.95 -15.80 -4.88
N SER A 6 -1.46 -15.61 -6.08
CA SER A 6 -2.26 -14.42 -6.42
C SER A 6 -3.75 -14.74 -6.40
N PHE A 7 -4.54 -13.80 -5.86
CA PHE A 7 -5.99 -13.89 -5.76
C PHE A 7 -6.64 -12.79 -6.60
N GLN A 8 -7.60 -13.17 -7.42
CA GLN A 8 -8.38 -12.26 -8.25
C GLN A 8 -9.88 -12.47 -8.05
N TYR A 9 -10.66 -11.42 -8.25
CA TYR A 9 -12.11 -11.47 -8.42
C TYR A 9 -12.46 -10.79 -9.72
N ASN A 10 -13.35 -11.39 -10.50
CA ASN A 10 -13.98 -10.70 -11.62
C ASN A 10 -15.37 -10.25 -11.18
N VAL A 11 -15.61 -8.94 -11.11
CA VAL A 11 -16.90 -8.38 -10.65
C VAL A 11 -18.05 -8.65 -11.62
N ALA A 12 -17.77 -8.81 -12.92
CA ALA A 12 -18.79 -9.08 -13.94
C ALA A 12 -19.27 -10.53 -13.88
N SER A 13 -18.35 -11.50 -13.83
CA SER A 13 -18.67 -12.92 -13.73
C SER A 13 -18.93 -13.39 -12.29
N LYS A 14 -18.58 -12.57 -11.30
CA LYS A 14 -18.60 -12.89 -9.86
C LYS A 14 -17.78 -14.12 -9.50
N GLN A 15 -16.66 -14.34 -10.19
CA GLN A 15 -15.78 -15.50 -9.99
C GLN A 15 -14.48 -15.12 -9.31
N CYS A 16 -14.03 -15.95 -8.37
CA CYS A 16 -12.71 -15.86 -7.77
C CYS A 16 -11.72 -16.77 -8.53
N GLY A 17 -10.49 -16.31 -8.73
CA GLY A 17 -9.39 -17.10 -9.27
C GLY A 17 -8.18 -17.11 -8.34
N VAL A 18 -7.51 -18.26 -8.25
CA VAL A 18 -6.23 -18.41 -7.54
C VAL A 18 -5.18 -18.81 -8.56
N HIS A 19 -4.06 -18.10 -8.58
CA HIS A 19 -2.96 -18.32 -9.50
C HIS A 19 -1.68 -18.62 -8.74
N VAL A 20 -0.91 -19.60 -9.22
CA VAL A 20 0.44 -19.86 -8.71
C VAL A 20 1.39 -18.83 -9.32
N GLY A 21 2.16 -18.15 -8.47
CA GLY A 21 3.02 -17.06 -8.87
C GLY A 21 2.26 -15.72 -8.95
N ARG A 22 3.00 -14.65 -9.23
CA ARG A 22 2.42 -13.31 -9.36
C ARG A 22 1.63 -13.20 -10.66
N PHE A 23 0.31 -13.08 -10.55
CA PHE A 23 -0.58 -12.98 -11.72
C PHE A 23 -0.49 -11.62 -12.42
N ARG A 24 -0.33 -10.51 -11.67
CA ARG A 24 -0.17 -9.15 -12.21
C ARG A 24 0.61 -8.20 -11.30
N SER A 25 1.05 -7.10 -11.90
CA SER A 25 1.70 -5.95 -11.27
C SER A 25 0.63 -4.96 -10.76
N ALA A 26 0.83 -4.40 -9.57
CA ALA A 26 -0.05 -3.42 -8.92
C ALA A 26 -0.08 -2.06 -9.65
N VAL A 27 0.84 -1.85 -10.59
CA VAL A 27 1.01 -0.59 -11.34
C VAL A 27 0.42 -0.64 -12.75
N MET A 28 0.04 -1.82 -13.23
CA MET A 28 -0.62 -1.90 -14.54
C MET A 28 -2.09 -1.49 -14.38
N PRO A 29 -2.58 -0.48 -15.13
CA PRO A 29 -4.00 -0.18 -15.15
C PRO A 29 -4.75 -1.45 -15.50
N ILE A 30 -5.80 -1.71 -14.74
CA ILE A 30 -6.62 -2.88 -14.92
C ILE A 30 -7.28 -2.74 -16.30
N GLN A 31 -6.71 -3.40 -17.32
CA GLN A 31 -7.24 -3.34 -18.69
C GLN A 31 -8.67 -3.89 -18.78
N ASP A 32 -9.02 -4.77 -17.84
CA ASP A 32 -10.39 -5.20 -17.62
C ASP A 32 -10.95 -4.47 -16.40
N PRO A 33 -11.83 -3.46 -16.56
CA PRO A 33 -12.39 -2.73 -15.42
C PRO A 33 -13.17 -3.64 -14.46
N ASN A 34 -13.45 -4.90 -14.85
CA ASN A 34 -14.11 -5.87 -14.02
C ASN A 34 -13.15 -6.75 -13.21
N LEU A 35 -11.83 -6.61 -13.35
CA LEU A 35 -10.87 -7.47 -12.67
C LEU A 35 -10.30 -6.77 -11.44
N LEU A 36 -10.60 -7.28 -10.24
CA LEU A 36 -9.96 -6.84 -9.00
C LEU A 36 -8.85 -7.84 -8.64
N ILE A 37 -7.62 -7.37 -8.51
CA ILE A 37 -6.52 -8.17 -7.96
C ILE A 37 -6.43 -7.81 -6.50
N TYR A 38 -6.68 -8.78 -5.63
CA TYR A 38 -6.65 -8.52 -4.21
C TYR A 38 -5.20 -8.55 -3.78
N TRP A 39 -4.49 -9.67 -3.98
CA TRP A 39 -3.15 -9.82 -3.40
C TRP A 39 -2.31 -10.83 -4.12
N THR A 40 -0.99 -10.67 -4.00
CA THR A 40 -0.02 -11.74 -4.16
C THR A 40 0.63 -11.97 -2.81
N TYR A 41 0.37 -13.13 -2.20
CA TYR A 41 1.00 -13.51 -0.94
C TYR A 41 2.24 -14.34 -1.21
N TYR A 42 3.28 -14.14 -0.43
CA TYR A 42 4.53 -14.88 -0.52
C TYR A 42 4.74 -15.77 0.70
N LYS A 43 5.46 -16.87 0.55
CA LYS A 43 5.80 -17.75 1.68
C LYS A 43 6.80 -17.13 2.65
N ASN A 44 7.72 -16.32 2.13
CA ASN A 44 8.86 -15.80 2.89
C ASN A 44 9.02 -14.29 2.67
N CYS A 45 9.52 -13.63 3.70
CA CYS A 45 9.95 -12.24 3.62
C CYS A 45 11.16 -12.07 2.70
N ARG A 46 11.27 -10.90 2.07
CA ARG A 46 12.44 -10.50 1.26
C ARG A 46 13.44 -9.68 2.07
N GLU A 47 13.96 -10.30 3.13
CA GLU A 47 15.01 -9.70 3.98
C GLU A 47 16.27 -9.36 3.18
N ASP A 48 16.54 -10.10 2.10
CA ASP A 48 17.60 -9.83 1.13
C ASP A 48 17.43 -8.47 0.41
N LEU A 49 16.20 -7.96 0.33
CA LEU A 49 15.88 -6.64 -0.18
C LEU A 49 15.72 -5.58 0.93
N GLY A 50 15.99 -5.93 2.19
CA GLY A 50 15.87 -5.04 3.35
C GLY A 50 14.45 -4.90 3.89
N TYR A 51 13.57 -5.87 3.64
CA TYR A 51 12.26 -5.92 4.30
C TYR A 51 12.36 -6.58 5.68
N THR A 52 11.60 -6.06 6.63
CA THR A 52 11.48 -6.62 7.99
C THR A 52 10.13 -7.31 8.13
N PHE A 53 10.11 -8.54 8.63
CA PHE A 53 8.89 -9.29 8.89
C PHE A 53 8.23 -8.88 10.20
N TYR A 54 6.93 -8.60 10.15
CA TYR A 54 6.07 -8.31 11.30
C TYR A 54 5.04 -9.43 11.44
N PRO A 55 5.20 -10.32 12.44
CA PRO A 55 4.43 -11.57 12.53
C PRO A 55 2.97 -11.35 12.88
N ASP A 56 2.65 -10.32 13.67
CA ASP A 56 1.26 -10.06 14.12
C ASP A 56 0.34 -9.71 12.94
N ASP A 57 0.87 -8.99 11.94
CA ASP A 57 0.16 -8.60 10.72
C ASP A 57 0.43 -9.52 9.52
N ASN A 58 1.26 -10.56 9.68
CA ASN A 58 1.77 -11.40 8.58
C ASN A 58 2.22 -10.58 7.36
N THR A 59 3.00 -9.52 7.60
CA THR A 59 3.45 -8.63 6.52
C THR A 59 4.93 -8.32 6.67
N CYS A 60 5.58 -8.07 5.54
CA CYS A 60 6.92 -7.56 5.49
C CYS A 60 6.90 -6.10 5.09
N VAL A 61 7.55 -5.22 5.84
CA VAL A 61 7.54 -3.78 5.58
C VAL A 61 8.96 -3.27 5.32
N LYS A 62 9.08 -2.32 4.40
CA LYS A 62 10.32 -1.60 4.12
C LYS A 62 10.05 -0.12 3.96
N PHE A 63 10.85 0.70 4.63
CA PHE A 63 10.86 2.14 4.46
C PHE A 63 11.82 2.56 3.33
N HIS A 64 11.36 3.42 2.43
CA HIS A 64 12.17 3.94 1.33
C HIS A 64 12.46 5.43 1.53
N SER A 65 13.75 5.76 1.68
CA SER A 65 14.21 7.12 1.96
C SER A 65 14.43 7.98 0.70
N VAL A 66 14.51 7.35 -0.47
CA VAL A 66 14.63 8.04 -1.76
C VAL A 66 13.26 8.55 -2.19
N LYS A 67 13.14 9.87 -2.35
CA LYS A 67 11.87 10.51 -2.67
C LYS A 67 11.42 10.20 -4.10
N LYS A 68 10.14 9.92 -4.28
CA LYS A 68 9.47 9.58 -5.53
C LYS A 68 8.07 10.16 -5.58
N SER A 69 7.50 10.35 -6.77
CA SER A 69 6.05 10.58 -6.91
C SER A 69 5.27 9.33 -6.47
N TRP A 70 3.97 9.46 -6.21
CA TRP A 70 3.15 8.34 -5.74
C TRP A 70 3.15 7.16 -6.73
N MET A 71 3.07 7.45 -8.03
CA MET A 71 3.09 6.41 -9.07
C MET A 71 4.45 5.71 -9.16
N GLU A 72 5.56 6.47 -9.07
CA GLU A 72 6.90 5.89 -9.05
C GLU A 72 7.16 5.08 -7.78
N ALA A 73 6.68 5.53 -6.62
CA ALA A 73 6.78 4.81 -5.35
C ALA A 73 6.04 3.47 -5.42
N ASN A 74 4.83 3.45 -5.98
CA ASN A 74 4.09 2.22 -6.24
C ASN A 74 4.85 1.27 -7.18
N LEU A 75 5.47 1.83 -8.23
CA LEU A 75 6.31 1.03 -9.13
C LEU A 75 7.50 0.40 -8.41
N VAL A 76 8.17 1.13 -7.51
CA VAL A 76 9.25 0.56 -6.71
C VAL A 76 8.73 -0.62 -5.88
N CYS A 77 7.67 -0.44 -5.11
CA CYS A 77 7.11 -1.52 -4.30
C CYS A 77 6.69 -2.72 -5.14
N ASP A 78 6.13 -2.48 -6.32
CA ASP A 78 5.77 -3.54 -7.26
C ASP A 78 7.00 -4.32 -7.76
N THR A 79 8.06 -3.63 -8.16
CA THR A 79 9.32 -4.29 -8.59
C THR A 79 9.98 -5.06 -7.46
N GLU A 80 9.72 -4.68 -6.21
CA GLU A 80 10.15 -5.37 -4.99
C GLU A 80 9.16 -6.45 -4.52
N TYR A 81 8.28 -6.92 -5.40
CA TYR A 81 7.32 -8.00 -5.14
C TYR A 81 6.14 -7.65 -4.22
N GLY A 82 6.03 -6.39 -3.81
CA GLY A 82 4.97 -5.89 -2.92
C GLY A 82 4.05 -4.87 -3.59
N HIS A 83 3.50 -4.01 -2.74
CA HIS A 83 2.74 -2.80 -3.09
C HIS A 83 3.01 -1.73 -2.02
N MET A 84 2.54 -0.50 -2.20
CA MET A 84 2.67 0.51 -1.13
C MET A 84 1.86 0.12 0.11
N TYR A 85 2.39 0.50 1.27
CA TYR A 85 1.84 0.15 2.58
C TYR A 85 0.44 0.70 2.78
N LEU A 86 -0.44 -0.13 3.32
CA LEU A 86 -1.84 0.21 3.54
C LEU A 86 -2.17 0.40 5.00
N VAL A 87 -3.13 1.27 5.26
CA VAL A 87 -3.62 1.57 6.60
C VAL A 87 -5.13 1.34 6.68
N ASN A 88 -5.52 0.14 6.25
CA ASN A 88 -6.92 -0.32 6.18
C ASN A 88 -7.43 -0.93 7.50
N SER A 89 -6.63 -0.90 8.57
CA SER A 89 -7.00 -1.31 9.93
C SER A 89 -6.26 -0.49 10.99
N LEU A 90 -6.74 -0.54 12.24
CA LEU A 90 -6.04 0.05 13.38
C LEU A 90 -4.69 -0.63 13.64
N ASP A 91 -4.62 -1.95 13.50
CA ASP A 91 -3.37 -2.72 13.67
C ASP A 91 -2.31 -2.24 12.67
N LYS A 92 -2.69 -2.03 11.40
CA LYS A 92 -1.80 -1.46 10.38
C LYS A 92 -1.38 -0.03 10.69
N PHE A 93 -2.27 0.77 11.29
CA PHE A 93 -1.94 2.14 11.71
C PHE A 93 -0.93 2.14 12.87
N ASP A 94 -1.06 1.21 13.80
CA ASP A 94 -0.13 1.03 14.92
C ASP A 94 1.21 0.46 14.47
N LEU A 95 1.19 -0.49 13.54
CA LEU A 95 2.40 -1.03 12.91
C LEU A 95 3.16 0.06 12.14
N LEU A 96 2.49 0.95 11.41
CA LEU A 96 3.13 2.07 10.72
C LEU A 96 3.97 2.93 11.70
N LYS A 97 3.41 3.26 12.86
CA LYS A 97 4.14 4.01 13.91
C LYS A 97 5.35 3.23 14.41
N THR A 98 5.20 1.92 14.60
CA THR A 98 6.29 1.03 15.04
C THR A 98 7.43 1.00 14.03
N VAL A 99 7.12 0.85 12.74
CA VAL A 99 8.10 0.88 11.64
C VAL A 99 8.85 2.21 11.63
N LEU A 100 8.14 3.34 11.65
CA LEU A 100 8.76 4.67 11.62
C LEU A 100 9.66 4.95 12.83
N ASN A 101 9.25 4.49 14.02
CA ASN A 101 10.08 4.59 15.22
C ASN A 101 11.36 3.76 15.11
N ALA A 102 11.28 2.55 14.55
CA ALA A 102 12.46 1.69 14.34
C ALA A 102 13.46 2.32 13.34
N GLU A 103 12.96 3.04 12.35
CA GLU A 103 13.76 3.83 11.39
C GLU A 103 14.29 5.16 11.98
N GLY A 104 13.94 5.50 13.23
CA GLY A 104 14.33 6.77 13.86
C GLY A 104 13.64 8.01 13.26
N ILE A 105 12.47 7.83 12.64
CA ILE A 105 11.76 8.88 11.90
C ILE A 105 10.71 9.54 12.80
N ALA A 106 11.03 10.73 13.30
CA ALA A 106 10.11 11.54 14.11
C ALA A 106 9.36 12.63 13.32
N ASN A 107 9.76 12.92 12.08
CA ASN A 107 9.16 13.97 11.26
C ASN A 107 9.26 13.66 9.75
N GLY A 108 8.33 14.21 8.98
CA GLY A 108 8.24 14.05 7.53
C GLY A 108 6.84 13.66 7.05
N PHE A 109 6.68 13.69 5.72
CA PHE A 109 5.53 13.17 5.01
C PHE A 109 5.95 11.97 4.17
N PHE A 110 5.10 10.94 4.14
CA PHE A 110 5.39 9.66 3.48
C PHE A 110 4.16 9.21 2.71
N TYR A 111 4.35 8.69 1.50
CA TYR A 111 3.26 8.09 0.74
C TYR A 111 2.82 6.75 1.34
N LEU A 112 1.50 6.53 1.27
CA LEU A 112 0.81 5.29 1.58
C LEU A 112 -0.05 4.86 0.39
N GLY A 113 -0.39 3.58 0.33
CA GLY A 113 -1.08 2.95 -0.80
C GLY A 113 -2.57 3.22 -0.85
N GLY A 114 -3.03 4.44 -0.58
CA GLY A 114 -4.42 4.79 -0.85
C GLY A 114 -4.56 6.09 -1.62
N THR A 115 -5.69 6.21 -2.29
CA THR A 115 -5.96 7.22 -3.30
C THR A 115 -7.46 7.33 -3.55
N ASP A 116 -7.92 8.49 -3.99
CA ASP A 116 -9.26 8.70 -4.53
C ASP A 116 -9.22 8.99 -6.05
N GLN A 117 -8.08 8.77 -6.72
CA GLN A 117 -7.95 8.93 -8.18
C GLN A 117 -8.94 8.08 -8.99
N PHE A 118 -9.45 6.98 -8.40
CA PHE A 118 -10.48 6.14 -9.02
C PHE A 118 -11.88 6.77 -8.94
N MET A 119 -12.17 7.49 -7.87
CA MET A 119 -13.44 8.16 -7.64
C MET A 119 -13.24 9.32 -6.66
N GLU A 120 -13.27 10.54 -7.20
CA GLU A 120 -13.06 11.78 -6.44
C GLU A 120 -13.92 11.81 -5.16
N GLY A 121 -13.29 12.11 -4.03
CA GLY A 121 -13.97 12.17 -2.73
C GLY A 121 -14.26 10.80 -2.09
N GLN A 122 -13.87 9.69 -2.72
CA GLN A 122 -13.92 8.34 -2.15
C GLN A 122 -12.53 7.73 -2.09
N PHE A 123 -11.85 7.99 -0.97
CA PHE A 123 -10.56 7.36 -0.71
C PHE A 123 -10.71 5.84 -0.53
N SER A 124 -9.87 5.13 -1.27
CA SER A 124 -9.74 3.68 -1.22
C SER A 124 -8.27 3.30 -1.08
N TRP A 125 -8.03 2.18 -0.43
CA TRP A 125 -6.72 1.54 -0.40
C TRP A 125 -6.52 0.72 -1.69
N LEU A 126 -5.27 0.40 -2.04
CA LEU A 126 -4.95 -0.36 -3.26
C LEU A 126 -5.61 -1.76 -3.32
N ASP A 127 -6.18 -2.23 -2.23
CA ASP A 127 -6.94 -3.48 -2.14
C ASP A 127 -8.45 -3.34 -2.37
N GLY A 128 -8.90 -2.12 -2.63
CA GLY A 128 -10.30 -1.75 -2.81
C GLY A 128 -11.06 -1.58 -1.50
N SER A 129 -10.43 -1.72 -0.33
CA SER A 129 -11.08 -1.39 0.94
C SER A 129 -11.25 0.13 1.07
N THR A 130 -12.41 0.55 1.57
CA THR A 130 -12.73 1.97 1.73
C THR A 130 -12.00 2.54 2.93
N TYR A 131 -11.57 3.80 2.83
CA TYR A 131 -11.01 4.52 3.97
C TYR A 131 -12.04 4.68 5.08
N THR A 132 -11.67 4.28 6.31
CA THR A 132 -12.39 4.62 7.53
C THR A 132 -11.55 5.58 8.36
N ASN A 133 -12.17 6.63 8.90
CA ASN A 133 -11.43 7.65 9.63
C ASN A 133 -10.89 7.10 10.96
N PHE A 134 -9.58 6.79 11.00
CA PHE A 134 -8.90 6.27 12.18
C PHE A 134 -8.22 7.38 12.99
N GLN A 135 -7.46 8.26 12.33
CA GLN A 135 -6.83 9.44 12.93
C GLN A 135 -6.30 10.36 11.82
N GLY A 136 -6.88 11.57 11.69
CA GLY A 136 -6.56 12.52 10.63
C GLY A 136 -7.82 13.16 10.04
N SER A 137 -7.65 13.98 9.01
CA SER A 137 -8.75 14.57 8.25
C SER A 137 -8.25 14.85 6.84
N PRO A 138 -8.30 13.88 5.91
CA PRO A 138 -8.16 14.21 4.50
C PRO A 138 -9.26 15.21 4.15
N ASN A 139 -8.89 16.44 3.83
CA ASN A 139 -9.84 17.56 3.73
C ASN A 139 -9.97 18.13 2.32
N ASN A 140 -9.25 17.56 1.34
CA ASN A 140 -9.25 17.95 -0.07
C ASN A 140 -9.11 19.46 -0.22
N GLU A 141 -8.16 20.06 0.52
CA GLU A 141 -8.08 21.51 0.73
C GLU A 141 -7.93 22.29 -0.59
N ASN A 142 -7.45 21.64 -1.67
CA ASN A 142 -7.21 22.27 -2.97
C ASN A 142 -7.81 21.54 -4.19
N GLY A 143 -8.51 20.41 -4.03
CA GLY A 143 -9.06 19.66 -5.18
C GLY A 143 -8.02 18.97 -6.07
N GLU A 144 -6.75 18.89 -5.65
CA GLU A 144 -5.64 18.26 -6.39
C GLU A 144 -4.87 17.20 -5.57
N GLU A 145 -5.36 16.85 -4.38
CA GLU A 145 -4.66 16.02 -3.41
C GLU A 145 -5.24 14.60 -3.36
N HIS A 146 -4.95 13.82 -4.40
CA HIS A 146 -5.63 12.53 -4.59
C HIS A 146 -4.92 11.30 -4.01
N CYS A 147 -3.85 11.50 -3.22
CA CYS A 147 -3.02 10.42 -2.71
C CYS A 147 -2.90 10.49 -1.19
N PHE A 148 -2.91 9.34 -0.50
CA PHE A 148 -2.70 9.32 0.94
C PHE A 148 -1.24 9.47 1.31
N GLY A 149 -1.03 10.29 2.34
CA GLY A 149 0.22 10.39 3.06
C GLY A 149 0.03 10.29 4.56
N TYR A 150 1.11 9.95 5.23
CA TYR A 150 1.22 10.02 6.68
C TYR A 150 2.15 11.15 7.08
N ARG A 151 1.74 11.97 8.05
CA ARG A 151 2.59 13.00 8.65
C ARG A 151 3.06 12.53 10.02
N ALA A 152 4.36 12.22 10.16
CA ALA A 152 4.88 11.58 11.37
C ALA A 152 4.74 12.44 12.64
N TYR A 153 4.94 13.76 12.52
CA TYR A 153 4.85 14.66 13.67
C TYR A 153 3.42 14.75 14.23
N GLU A 154 2.41 14.86 13.36
CA GLU A 154 1.00 14.95 13.74
C GLU A 154 0.35 13.58 13.97
N ARG A 155 1.08 12.52 13.58
CA ARG A 155 0.63 11.13 13.65
C ARG A 155 -0.73 10.92 12.99
N GLY A 156 -0.92 11.50 11.81
CA GLY A 156 -2.20 11.51 11.11
C GLY A 156 -2.07 11.17 9.64
N LEU A 157 -3.19 10.73 9.07
CA LEU A 157 -3.38 10.54 7.63
C LEU A 157 -3.87 11.85 7.00
N TYR A 158 -3.30 12.18 5.85
CA TYR A 158 -3.58 13.39 5.07
C TYR A 158 -3.66 13.04 3.60
N ASP A 159 -4.48 13.79 2.88
CA ASP A 159 -4.43 13.87 1.43
C ASP A 159 -3.24 14.73 0.99
N ILE A 160 -2.59 14.32 -0.10
CA ILE A 160 -1.41 14.99 -0.64
C ILE A 160 -1.40 14.92 -2.17
N THR A 161 -0.87 15.95 -2.81
CA THR A 161 -0.61 15.96 -4.26
C THR A 161 0.24 14.75 -4.67
N CYS A 162 -0.25 13.94 -5.59
CA CYS A 162 0.39 12.68 -6.03
C CYS A 162 1.75 12.86 -6.74
N THR A 163 2.04 14.05 -7.25
CA THR A 163 3.26 14.37 -8.00
C THR A 163 4.41 14.84 -7.10
N LYS A 164 4.15 15.16 -5.83
CA LYS A 164 5.17 15.63 -4.88
C LYS A 164 6.19 14.51 -4.63
N PRO A 165 7.51 14.76 -4.74
CA PRO A 165 8.50 13.73 -4.42
C PRO A 165 8.56 13.52 -2.89
N LEU A 166 8.10 12.35 -2.43
CA LEU A 166 8.09 11.97 -1.02
C LEU A 166 8.71 10.59 -0.79
N LYS A 167 9.12 10.36 0.46
CA LYS A 167 9.51 9.04 0.96
C LYS A 167 8.26 8.15 1.05
N PHE A 168 8.40 6.85 1.17
CA PHE A 168 7.25 5.93 1.12
C PHE A 168 7.54 4.63 1.86
N LEU A 169 6.48 3.86 2.13
CA LEU A 169 6.58 2.51 2.68
C LEU A 169 6.03 1.51 1.67
N CYS A 170 6.73 0.38 1.54
CA CYS A 170 6.25 -0.78 0.82
C CYS A 170 5.87 -1.90 1.79
N GLU A 171 4.93 -2.74 1.40
CA GLU A 171 4.67 -3.99 2.08
C GLU A 171 4.56 -5.20 1.14
N ILE A 172 4.87 -6.38 1.67
CA ILE A 172 4.70 -7.67 1.03
C ILE A 172 3.86 -8.54 1.99
N PRO A 173 2.60 -8.85 1.65
CA PRO A 173 1.79 -9.77 2.43
C PRO A 173 2.38 -11.18 2.42
N ILE A 174 2.45 -11.79 3.60
CA ILE A 174 2.97 -13.15 3.80
C ILE A 174 1.80 -14.10 4.05
N LEU A 175 1.86 -15.30 3.46
CA LEU A 175 0.88 -16.35 3.74
C LEU A 175 0.90 -16.68 5.24
N PRO A 176 -0.25 -16.67 5.93
CA PRO A 176 -0.34 -17.20 7.27
C PRO A 176 0.16 -18.65 7.29
N LYS A 177 0.91 -19.02 8.32
CA LYS A 177 1.38 -20.39 8.52
C LYS A 177 0.26 -21.33 8.96
#